data_AF-A0A922YF07-F1
#
_entry.id   AF-A0A922YF07-F1
#
_cell.length_a   1.000
_cell.length_b   1.000
_cell.length_c   1.000
_cell.angle_alpha   90.00
_cell.angle_beta   90.00
_cell.angle_gamma   90.00
#
_symmetry.space_group_name_H-M   'P 1'
#
loop_
_entity.id
_entity.type
_entity.pdbx_description
1 polymer ?
#
loop_
_entity_poly.entity_id
_entity_poly.type
_entity_poly.pdbx_seq_one_letter_code
_entity_poly.pdbx_strand_id
1 'polypeptide(L)'
;LVGFELQFGAFAVAQLRLLAEMLEIGADATPRLFVTDTLGDPFETFERAPGVYGAISRSRAEANEVKQSEPITVVIGNPPYKEKAKGKGAWIESGSGNKAAPYKDWLPPKSYGRGATANAKHLRNLYVYFWRWAAWKVFEQGIGGRDKQPPVEEKLSGIVCYITVAGFLNGPGFQKMRADLRRDCDDIWVIDCSPEGLLPPVPSRIFQGVKHPVCIVLALRTPANDPAKPARVRYRALGKAHRNEKFVELSTISLAGSEWSTCGKDWRDPFLPQHAGGWADFVAIEEILGDMGLGVMPGRVWPIAPDQVTLKKRWNTLISEQKVDARSKLFHPHLSGGPSLDRGAKALAGYHSQIQSINGALKDVNHADPKIASTATASFAEDLVRPGLRVPLTADAALFAEAAKLGREVIRLHTFGERFATEDPPRPPRVGEGGPTQPKDGAIPSTPEGFPDTLEYDAARRRLLVGTGFIDNVPPAVWAYEVSGKQVLRQWFSYRRKNRERPLIGDKRPPSPLGDIQPDRWLPEYTSELINVLNVLALLVELEPKQADLMKRVCDGPLIPASKLTA
;
A
#
# COMPACT_ATOMS: atom_id res chain seq x y z
N LEU A 1 32.19 18.76 -3.50
CA LEU A 1 31.04 17.95 -3.01
C LEU A 1 30.45 18.59 -1.76
N VAL A 2 29.14 18.46 -1.55
CA VAL A 2 28.43 18.87 -0.32
C VAL A 2 27.63 17.68 0.22
N GLY A 3 27.53 17.55 1.54
CA GLY A 3 26.67 16.56 2.18
C GLY A 3 26.10 17.04 3.51
N PHE A 4 24.85 16.70 3.79
CA PHE A 4 24.15 16.99 5.03
C PHE A 4 23.78 15.69 5.73
N GLU A 5 24.13 15.54 6.99
CA GLU A 5 23.76 14.38 7.81
C GLU A 5 23.33 14.84 9.21
N LEU A 6 22.27 14.25 9.74
CA LEU A 6 21.71 14.60 11.05
C LEU A 6 22.42 13.84 12.19
N GLN A 7 22.92 12.63 11.92
CA GLN A 7 23.58 11.77 12.90
C GLN A 7 25.10 11.93 12.88
N PHE A 8 25.68 12.43 13.98
CA PHE A 8 27.12 12.64 14.12
C PHE A 8 27.99 11.39 13.77
N GLY A 9 27.54 10.19 14.17
CA GLY A 9 28.25 8.95 13.83
C GLY A 9 28.25 8.61 12.34
N ALA A 10 27.11 8.79 11.65
CA ALA A 10 27.02 8.59 10.21
C ALA A 10 27.83 9.65 9.44
N PHE A 11 27.78 10.90 9.91
CA PHE A 11 28.60 12.01 9.40
C PHE A 11 30.10 11.68 9.45
N ALA A 12 30.61 11.23 10.60
CA ALA A 12 32.03 10.91 10.77
C ALA A 12 32.48 9.77 9.84
N VAL A 13 31.65 8.72 9.71
CA VAL A 13 31.92 7.60 8.77
C VAL A 13 31.90 8.07 7.32
N ALA A 14 30.94 8.92 6.94
CA ALA A 14 30.87 9.48 5.59
C ALA A 14 32.08 10.37 5.27
N GLN A 15 32.53 11.20 6.23
CA GLN A 15 33.70 12.06 6.09
C GLN A 15 34.99 11.25 5.90
N LEU A 16 35.23 10.24 6.75
CA LEU A 16 36.41 9.39 6.66
C LEU A 16 36.44 8.58 5.36
N ARG A 17 35.29 8.03 4.93
CA ARG A 17 35.21 7.30 3.65
C ARG A 17 35.44 8.22 2.46
N LEU A 18 34.76 9.36 2.38
CA LEU A 18 34.95 10.29 1.27
C LEU A 18 36.38 10.81 1.19
N LEU A 19 37.03 11.10 2.33
CA LEU A 19 38.44 11.50 2.34
C LEU A 19 39.37 10.36 1.86
N ALA A 20 39.13 9.11 2.28
CA ALA A 20 39.92 7.97 1.82
C ALA A 20 39.81 7.75 0.31
N GLU A 21 38.59 7.73 -0.23
CA GLU A 21 38.32 7.57 -1.67
C GLU A 21 38.93 8.76 -2.47
N MET A 22 38.83 9.99 -1.95
CA MET A 22 39.42 11.17 -2.58
C MET A 22 40.96 11.13 -2.58
N LEU A 23 41.59 10.60 -1.53
CA LEU A 23 43.04 10.37 -1.50
C LEU A 23 43.46 9.28 -2.50
N GLU A 24 42.69 8.20 -2.61
CA GLU A 24 42.97 7.09 -3.54
C GLU A 24 42.93 7.53 -5.01
N ILE A 25 42.00 8.42 -5.38
CA ILE A 25 41.93 9.00 -6.74
C ILE A 25 42.81 10.25 -6.94
N GLY A 26 43.58 10.67 -5.93
CA GLY A 26 44.47 11.83 -6.01
C GLY A 26 43.77 13.20 -6.09
N ALA A 27 42.57 13.35 -5.52
CA ALA A 27 41.80 14.58 -5.56
C ALA A 27 42.23 15.59 -4.47
N ASP A 28 42.80 16.72 -4.90
CA ASP A 28 43.18 17.85 -4.03
C ASP A 28 41.97 18.74 -3.68
N ALA A 29 41.05 18.20 -2.87
CA ALA A 29 39.88 18.92 -2.36
C ALA A 29 39.35 18.33 -1.06
N THR A 30 38.67 19.16 -0.25
CA THR A 30 37.99 18.71 0.98
C THR A 30 36.47 18.66 0.74
N PRO A 31 35.77 17.55 1.09
CA PRO A 31 34.31 17.48 0.98
C PRO A 31 33.65 18.36 2.04
N ARG A 32 32.70 19.23 1.64
CA ARG A 32 31.95 20.11 2.54
C ARG A 32 30.79 19.35 3.17
N LEU A 33 31.06 18.64 4.25
CA LEU A 33 30.07 17.87 5.00
C LEU A 33 29.63 18.63 6.25
N PHE A 34 28.35 18.56 6.59
CA PHE A 34 27.78 19.28 7.73
C PHE A 34 26.86 18.41 8.60
N VAL A 35 26.95 18.62 9.92
CA VAL A 35 26.04 17.99 10.90
C VAL A 35 24.79 18.87 11.06
N THR A 36 23.75 18.60 10.28
CA THR A 36 22.59 19.49 10.12
C THR A 36 21.33 18.73 9.73
N ASP A 37 20.16 19.28 10.07
CA ASP A 37 18.91 18.84 9.44
C ASP A 37 18.82 19.47 8.04
N THR A 38 18.73 18.63 7.00
CA THR A 38 18.51 19.08 5.62
C THR A 38 17.21 19.88 5.50
N LEU A 39 16.18 19.48 6.25
CA LEU A 39 14.86 20.12 6.25
C LEU A 39 14.76 21.27 7.26
N GLY A 40 15.80 21.55 8.04
CA GLY A 40 15.85 22.70 8.95
C GLY A 40 15.70 24.02 8.21
N ASP A 41 15.21 25.05 8.91
CA ASP A 41 14.96 26.37 8.30
C ASP A 41 16.26 27.00 7.77
N PRO A 42 16.38 27.26 6.46
CA PRO A 42 17.57 27.84 5.88
C PRO A 42 17.71 29.34 6.20
N PHE A 43 16.65 30.00 6.66
CA PHE A 43 16.60 31.42 7.01
C PHE A 43 16.70 31.66 8.54
N GLU A 44 16.77 30.60 9.36
CA GLU A 44 16.91 30.72 10.81
C GLU A 44 18.33 31.16 11.20
N THR A 45 18.43 32.29 11.89
CA THR A 45 19.67 32.81 12.47
C THR A 45 19.89 32.23 13.86
N PHE A 46 20.97 31.46 14.04
CA PHE A 46 21.38 30.92 15.34
C PHE A 46 22.36 31.85 16.06
N GLU A 47 22.19 32.01 17.37
CA GLU A 47 23.24 32.57 18.22
C GLU A 47 24.48 31.65 18.21
N ARG A 48 25.67 32.24 18.11
CA ARG A 48 26.94 31.49 18.12
C ARG A 48 27.27 31.07 19.55
N ALA A 49 27.12 29.78 19.85
CA ALA A 49 27.52 29.24 21.14
C ALA A 49 29.05 29.34 21.32
N PRO A 50 29.55 29.90 22.45
CA PRO A 50 30.98 29.96 22.73
C PRO A 50 31.57 28.59 23.09
N GLY A 51 32.91 28.49 23.05
CA GLY A 51 33.65 27.31 23.48
C GLY A 51 33.47 26.09 22.56
N VAL A 52 33.40 24.89 23.15
CA VAL A 52 33.40 23.59 22.45
C VAL A 52 32.25 23.45 21.44
N TYR A 53 31.09 24.08 21.71
CA TYR A 53 29.94 24.06 20.81
C TYR A 53 30.09 24.98 19.58
N GLY A 54 31.06 25.90 19.57
CA GLY A 54 31.26 26.86 18.48
C GLY A 54 31.57 26.22 17.13
N ALA A 55 32.18 25.03 17.10
CA ALA A 55 32.40 24.27 15.88
C ALA A 55 31.08 23.77 15.26
N ILE A 56 30.12 23.35 16.10
CA ILE A 56 28.78 22.91 15.67
C ILE A 56 27.96 24.12 15.19
N SER A 57 28.04 25.25 15.89
CA SER A 57 27.39 26.50 15.45
C SER A 57 27.93 26.98 14.09
N ARG A 58 29.25 26.89 13.84
CA ARG A 58 29.85 27.20 12.53
C ARG A 58 29.34 26.25 11.43
N SER A 59 29.44 24.94 11.65
CA SER A 59 28.97 23.93 10.68
C SER A 59 27.48 24.11 10.33
N ARG A 60 26.64 24.51 11.29
CA ARG A 60 25.22 24.84 11.02
C ARG A 60 25.05 26.13 10.21
N ALA A 61 25.81 27.18 10.51
CA ALA A 61 25.74 28.44 9.78
C ALA A 61 26.19 28.27 8.32
N GLU A 62 27.33 27.62 8.10
CA GLU A 62 27.85 27.28 6.76
C GLU A 62 26.86 26.38 5.99
N ALA A 63 26.25 25.39 6.65
CA ALA A 63 25.21 24.58 6.03
C ALA A 63 23.97 25.40 5.62
N ASN A 64 23.55 26.37 6.43
CA ASN A 64 22.42 27.23 6.11
C ASN A 64 22.76 28.20 4.97
N GLU A 65 23.99 28.71 4.88
CA GLU A 65 24.47 29.47 3.73
C GLU A 65 24.36 28.65 2.44
N VAL A 66 24.88 27.41 2.42
CA VAL A 66 24.71 26.50 1.26
C VAL A 66 23.22 26.29 0.95
N LYS A 67 22.35 26.06 1.95
CA LYS A 67 20.91 25.90 1.70
C LYS A 67 20.29 27.17 1.10
N GLN A 68 20.63 28.35 1.61
CA GLN A 68 19.96 29.62 1.34
C GLN A 68 20.41 30.31 0.03
N SER A 69 21.72 30.30 -0.28
CA SER A 69 22.29 31.14 -1.34
C SER A 69 23.05 30.37 -2.43
N GLU A 70 23.74 29.27 -2.10
CA GLU A 70 24.57 28.57 -3.09
C GLU A 70 23.72 27.80 -4.12
N PRO A 71 23.83 28.06 -5.44
CA PRO A 71 23.09 27.29 -6.44
C PRO A 71 23.58 25.84 -6.51
N ILE A 72 22.66 24.87 -6.37
CA ILE A 72 22.97 23.45 -6.44
C ILE A 72 22.30 22.84 -7.67
N THR A 73 23.09 22.33 -8.60
CA THR A 73 22.61 21.71 -9.84
C THR A 73 22.33 20.22 -9.70
N VAL A 74 22.89 19.53 -8.70
CA VAL A 74 22.72 18.08 -8.54
C VAL A 74 22.42 17.72 -7.07
N VAL A 75 21.31 17.04 -6.84
CA VAL A 75 20.96 16.43 -5.55
C VAL A 75 20.76 14.93 -5.74
N ILE A 76 21.52 14.12 -5.00
CA ILE A 76 21.42 12.66 -5.00
C ILE A 76 21.26 12.11 -3.56
N GLY A 77 20.70 10.91 -3.42
CA GLY A 77 20.72 10.22 -2.12
C GLY A 77 19.63 9.16 -1.90
N ASN A 78 19.51 8.76 -0.62
CA ASN A 78 18.52 7.81 -0.12
C ASN A 78 17.74 8.45 1.05
N PRO A 79 16.67 9.23 0.77
CA PRO A 79 15.96 9.98 1.80
C PRO A 79 15.20 9.04 2.77
N PRO A 80 15.01 9.41 4.06
CA PRO A 80 14.53 8.46 5.07
C PRO A 80 13.09 7.95 4.85
N TYR A 81 12.91 6.63 4.93
CA TYR A 81 11.61 5.97 4.72
C TYR A 81 10.77 5.99 6.00
N LYS A 82 9.94 7.03 6.17
CA LYS A 82 9.00 7.13 7.30
C LYS A 82 7.64 7.66 6.88
N GLU A 83 6.60 6.85 7.07
CA GLU A 83 5.21 7.29 6.92
C GLU A 83 4.71 8.11 8.11
N LYS A 84 3.62 8.86 7.88
CA LYS A 84 2.92 9.68 8.91
C LYS A 84 3.89 10.61 9.66
N ALA A 85 4.86 11.17 8.94
CA ALA A 85 5.95 11.99 9.42
C ALA A 85 5.55 13.44 9.75
N LYS A 86 4.29 13.70 10.14
CA LYS A 86 3.82 15.02 10.58
C LYS A 86 4.69 15.52 11.74
N GLY A 87 5.16 16.76 11.67
CA GLY A 87 6.10 17.35 12.62
C GLY A 87 7.56 16.95 12.39
N LYS A 88 7.88 16.30 11.26
CA LYS A 88 9.26 15.98 10.84
C LYS A 88 9.65 16.60 9.49
N GLY A 89 8.77 17.40 8.88
CA GLY A 89 9.11 18.15 7.67
C GLY A 89 9.84 19.47 7.95
N ALA A 90 9.99 19.88 9.22
CA ALA A 90 10.63 21.12 9.64
C ALA A 90 10.22 22.31 8.76
N TRP A 91 11.15 22.97 8.07
CA TRP A 91 10.88 24.10 7.18
C TRP A 91 9.85 23.79 6.08
N ILE A 92 9.93 22.60 5.47
CA ILE A 92 9.02 22.18 4.40
C ILE A 92 7.58 22.13 4.91
N GLU A 93 7.36 21.76 6.17
CA GLU A 93 6.02 21.66 6.78
C GLU A 93 5.54 22.95 7.46
N SER A 94 6.46 23.77 7.98
CA SER A 94 6.14 24.98 8.77
C SER A 94 6.25 26.29 7.99
N GLY A 95 7.21 26.42 7.06
CA GLY A 95 7.63 27.70 6.48
C GLY A 95 8.51 28.51 7.43
N SER A 96 8.71 29.80 7.10
CA SER A 96 9.59 30.73 7.84
C SER A 96 8.90 32.08 7.99
N GLY A 97 8.50 32.46 9.21
CA GLY A 97 7.79 33.72 9.46
C GLY A 97 6.55 33.87 8.56
N ASN A 98 6.59 34.84 7.65
CA ASN A 98 5.52 35.11 6.68
C ASN A 98 5.55 34.20 5.42
N LYS A 99 6.62 33.43 5.20
CA LYS A 99 6.73 32.51 4.05
C LYS A 99 5.90 31.25 4.28
N ALA A 100 4.99 30.94 3.36
CA ALA A 100 4.15 29.76 3.43
C ALA A 100 4.97 28.46 3.27
N ALA A 101 4.72 27.47 4.13
CA ALA A 101 5.31 26.13 4.06
C ALA A 101 5.32 25.51 2.64
N PRO A 102 6.49 25.17 2.06
CA PRO A 102 6.62 24.60 0.71
C PRO A 102 5.80 23.33 0.47
N TYR A 103 5.53 22.53 1.51
CA TYR A 103 4.63 21.37 1.46
C TYR A 103 3.23 21.72 0.91
N LYS A 104 2.73 22.94 1.19
CA LYS A 104 1.38 23.36 0.78
C LYS A 104 1.24 23.45 -0.74
N ASP A 105 2.33 23.70 -1.47
CA ASP A 105 2.33 23.81 -2.93
C ASP A 105 1.99 22.47 -3.61
N TRP A 106 2.25 21.35 -2.91
CA TRP A 106 1.97 19.98 -3.38
C TRP A 106 0.63 19.42 -2.90
N LEU A 107 -0.15 20.18 -2.12
CA LEU A 107 -1.51 19.76 -1.75
C LEU A 107 -2.42 19.82 -3.00
N PRO A 108 -3.12 18.73 -3.35
CA PRO A 108 -4.06 18.76 -4.47
C PRO A 108 -5.24 19.71 -4.15
N PRO A 109 -5.62 20.63 -5.06
CA PRO A 109 -6.77 21.50 -4.87
C PRO A 109 -8.08 20.71 -4.91
N LYS A 110 -9.17 21.30 -4.39
CA LYS A 110 -10.51 20.67 -4.38
C LYS A 110 -10.99 20.25 -5.78
N SER A 111 -10.59 20.97 -6.82
CA SER A 111 -10.88 20.66 -8.22
C SER A 111 -10.29 19.35 -8.73
N TYR A 112 -9.29 18.76 -8.05
CA TYR A 112 -8.75 17.44 -8.38
C TYR A 112 -9.60 16.29 -7.80
N GLY A 113 -10.73 16.60 -7.17
CA GLY A 113 -11.72 15.63 -6.70
C GLY A 113 -11.44 15.04 -5.31
N ARG A 114 -12.42 14.25 -4.82
CA ARG A 114 -12.36 13.62 -3.49
C ARG A 114 -11.22 12.62 -3.38
N GLY A 115 -10.94 11.87 -4.44
CA GLY A 115 -9.87 10.86 -4.48
C GLY A 115 -8.48 11.45 -4.21
N ALA A 116 -8.14 12.58 -4.83
CA ALA A 116 -6.87 13.26 -4.59
C ALA A 116 -6.83 13.90 -3.19
N THR A 117 -7.86 14.68 -2.83
CA THR A 117 -7.89 15.44 -1.57
C THR A 117 -7.95 14.56 -0.31
N ALA A 118 -8.72 13.47 -0.31
CA ALA A 118 -8.78 12.52 0.82
C ALA A 118 -7.47 11.75 1.05
N ASN A 119 -6.64 11.63 0.00
CA ASN A 119 -5.35 10.94 0.05
C ASN A 119 -4.14 11.88 0.19
N ALA A 120 -4.35 13.20 0.22
CA ALA A 120 -3.28 14.18 0.47
C ALA A 120 -2.52 13.95 1.79
N LYS A 121 -3.11 13.21 2.75
CA LYS A 121 -2.44 12.74 3.98
C LYS A 121 -1.14 11.96 3.73
N HIS A 122 -1.00 11.30 2.57
CA HIS A 122 0.18 10.51 2.20
C HIS A 122 1.37 11.37 1.75
N LEU A 123 1.17 12.66 1.46
CA LEU A 123 2.27 13.61 1.25
C LEU A 123 3.08 13.84 2.55
N ARG A 124 2.53 13.50 3.73
CA ARG A 124 3.25 13.53 5.01
C ARG A 124 4.12 12.29 5.23
N ASN A 125 4.86 11.88 4.21
CA ASN A 125 5.90 10.86 4.28
C ASN A 125 7.25 11.57 4.21
N LEU A 126 8.23 11.17 5.02
CA LEU A 126 9.47 11.93 5.19
C LEU A 126 10.25 12.07 3.87
N TYR A 127 10.27 11.04 3.03
CA TYR A 127 10.87 11.11 1.69
C TYR A 127 10.26 12.18 0.78
N VAL A 128 8.98 12.54 0.97
CA VAL A 128 8.28 13.56 0.18
C VAL A 128 8.79 14.95 0.56
N TYR A 129 9.11 15.17 1.84
CA TYR A 129 9.73 16.42 2.27
C TYR A 129 11.12 16.61 1.67
N PHE A 130 11.93 15.54 1.58
CA PHE A 130 13.21 15.56 0.88
C PHE A 130 13.07 15.80 -0.64
N TRP A 131 12.04 15.21 -1.28
CA TRP A 131 11.71 15.53 -2.67
C TRP A 131 11.30 17.01 -2.85
N ARG A 132 10.45 17.56 -1.96
CA ARG A 132 10.04 18.97 -2.04
C ARG A 132 11.22 19.91 -1.83
N TRP A 133 12.10 19.59 -0.88
CA TRP A 133 13.33 20.34 -0.62
C TRP A 133 14.28 20.30 -1.83
N ALA A 134 14.50 19.13 -2.42
CA ALA A 134 15.36 18.99 -3.61
C ALA A 134 14.78 19.70 -4.84
N ALA A 135 13.47 19.58 -5.08
CA ALA A 135 12.80 20.30 -6.16
C ALA A 135 12.90 21.82 -5.99
N TRP A 136 12.69 22.33 -4.77
CA TRP A 136 12.92 23.75 -4.46
C TRP A 136 14.37 24.16 -4.74
N LYS A 137 15.33 23.41 -4.17
CA LYS A 137 16.76 23.72 -4.21
C LYS A 137 17.34 23.73 -5.63
N VAL A 138 16.92 22.79 -6.48
CA VAL A 138 17.49 22.59 -7.83
C VAL A 138 16.67 23.30 -8.93
N PHE A 139 15.34 23.39 -8.79
CA PHE A 139 14.46 23.86 -9.87
C PHE A 139 13.76 25.21 -9.60
N GLU A 140 13.67 25.68 -8.35
CA GLU A 140 12.91 26.90 -7.99
C GLU A 140 13.78 28.05 -7.45
N GLN A 141 14.89 27.75 -6.75
CA GLN A 141 15.64 28.76 -6.00
C GLN A 141 16.41 29.77 -6.87
N GLY A 142 16.97 29.32 -8.01
CA GLY A 142 17.82 30.14 -8.88
C GLY A 142 19.14 30.57 -8.22
N ILE A 143 19.62 31.77 -8.57
CA ILE A 143 20.81 32.44 -7.98
C ILE A 143 20.56 32.90 -6.50
N GLY A 144 19.72 32.18 -5.76
CA GLY A 144 19.36 32.46 -4.37
C GLY A 144 18.16 33.41 -4.22
N GLY A 145 17.32 33.13 -3.22
CA GLY A 145 16.30 34.07 -2.73
C GLY A 145 14.89 34.01 -3.34
N ARG A 146 14.58 33.09 -4.26
CA ARG A 146 13.23 32.92 -4.85
C ARG A 146 12.50 31.69 -4.29
N ASP A 147 11.18 31.79 -4.18
CA ASP A 147 10.38 30.88 -3.34
C ASP A 147 9.44 29.89 -4.06
N LYS A 148 8.93 30.19 -5.29
CA LYS A 148 7.75 29.45 -5.83
C LYS A 148 7.63 29.22 -7.33
N GLN A 149 8.36 29.95 -8.17
CA GLN A 149 8.32 29.76 -9.63
C GLN A 149 9.74 29.59 -10.13
N PRO A 150 10.02 28.59 -11.00
CA PRO A 150 11.31 28.48 -11.65
C PRO A 150 11.65 29.79 -12.36
N PRO A 151 12.85 30.37 -12.15
CA PRO A 151 13.29 31.53 -12.90
C PRO A 151 13.65 31.09 -14.33
N VAL A 152 12.64 31.04 -15.21
CA VAL A 152 12.78 30.59 -16.61
C VAL A 152 13.86 31.38 -17.35
N GLU A 153 13.96 32.68 -17.06
CA GLU A 153 14.98 33.59 -17.60
C GLU A 153 16.43 33.19 -17.24
N GLU A 154 16.65 32.56 -16.08
CA GLU A 154 17.97 32.06 -15.66
C GLU A 154 18.38 30.76 -16.37
N LYS A 155 17.46 30.13 -17.13
CA LYS A 155 17.71 28.89 -17.88
C LYS A 155 18.34 27.78 -17.01
N LEU A 156 17.79 27.61 -15.80
CA LEU A 156 18.29 26.63 -14.83
C LEU A 156 18.40 25.23 -15.42
N SER A 157 19.45 24.52 -15.04
CA SER A 157 19.64 23.10 -15.33
C SER A 157 20.05 22.34 -14.07
N GLY A 158 19.61 21.10 -13.97
CA GLY A 158 19.94 20.28 -12.81
C GLY A 158 19.25 18.93 -12.76
N ILE A 159 19.66 18.12 -11.78
CA ILE A 159 19.24 16.73 -11.60
C ILE A 159 18.87 16.51 -10.13
N VAL A 160 17.72 15.87 -9.90
CA VAL A 160 17.38 15.25 -8.61
C VAL A 160 17.25 13.74 -8.82
N CYS A 161 18.07 12.94 -8.11
CA CYS A 161 18.03 11.48 -8.21
C CYS A 161 17.95 10.82 -6.83
N TYR A 162 16.83 10.15 -6.53
CA TYR A 162 16.63 9.47 -5.25
C TYR A 162 16.18 8.03 -5.40
N ILE A 163 16.72 7.14 -4.55
CA ILE A 163 16.12 5.83 -4.26
C ILE A 163 15.15 5.97 -3.07
N THR A 164 13.87 5.66 -3.30
CA THR A 164 12.77 6.06 -2.39
C THR A 164 11.57 5.12 -2.45
N VAL A 165 10.59 5.33 -1.58
CA VAL A 165 9.33 4.57 -1.58
C VAL A 165 8.44 4.98 -2.77
N ALA A 166 7.99 4.00 -3.55
CA ALA A 166 7.33 4.20 -4.85
C ALA A 166 5.89 4.75 -4.80
N GLY A 167 5.32 4.98 -3.60
CA GLY A 167 3.90 5.36 -3.44
C GLY A 167 3.48 6.66 -4.13
N PHE A 168 4.43 7.54 -4.48
CA PHE A 168 4.13 8.77 -5.22
C PHE A 168 3.96 8.59 -6.73
N LEU A 169 4.48 7.48 -7.29
CA LEU A 169 4.42 7.20 -8.73
C LEU A 169 2.97 7.14 -9.23
N ASN A 170 2.05 6.51 -8.48
CA ASN A 170 0.65 6.36 -8.87
C ASN A 170 -0.36 6.94 -7.86
N GLY A 171 0.02 7.11 -6.59
CA GLY A 171 -0.95 7.44 -5.54
C GLY A 171 -1.76 8.72 -5.82
N PRO A 172 -3.08 8.73 -5.58
CA PRO A 172 -3.95 9.86 -5.97
C PRO A 172 -3.65 11.14 -5.18
N GLY A 173 -3.15 11.03 -3.94
CA GLY A 173 -2.71 12.18 -3.15
C GLY A 173 -1.49 12.92 -3.71
N PHE A 174 -0.77 12.33 -4.67
CA PHE A 174 0.48 12.86 -5.22
C PHE A 174 0.32 13.51 -6.60
N GLN A 175 -0.91 13.66 -7.13
CA GLN A 175 -1.14 14.23 -8.47
C GLN A 175 -0.50 15.61 -8.67
N LYS A 176 -0.54 16.49 -7.65
CA LYS A 176 0.05 17.83 -7.74
C LYS A 176 1.59 17.80 -7.70
N MET A 177 2.18 16.92 -6.88
CA MET A 177 3.63 16.66 -6.88
C MET A 177 4.11 16.19 -8.27
N ARG A 178 3.40 15.25 -8.90
CA ARG A 178 3.75 14.78 -10.26
C ARG A 178 3.59 15.87 -11.32
N ALA A 179 2.55 16.70 -11.22
CA ALA A 179 2.34 17.83 -12.13
C ALA A 179 3.42 18.90 -12.01
N ASP A 180 3.87 19.22 -10.78
CA ASP A 180 4.97 20.16 -10.57
C ASP A 180 6.30 19.58 -11.09
N LEU A 181 6.63 18.33 -10.79
CA LEU A 181 7.82 17.67 -11.35
C LEU A 181 7.79 17.63 -12.89
N ARG A 182 6.62 17.45 -13.51
CA ARG A 182 6.47 17.55 -14.98
C ARG A 182 6.61 18.96 -15.53
N ARG A 183 6.30 20.00 -14.76
CA ARG A 183 6.50 21.41 -15.16
C ARG A 183 7.96 21.80 -15.06
N ASP A 184 8.64 21.34 -14.01
CA ASP A 184 9.95 21.83 -13.62
C ASP A 184 11.13 21.07 -14.28
N CYS A 185 10.84 19.97 -14.99
CA CYS A 185 11.79 19.06 -15.63
C CYS A 185 11.43 18.80 -17.11
N ASP A 186 12.36 18.24 -17.87
CA ASP A 186 12.18 17.83 -19.28
C ASP A 186 12.02 16.32 -19.44
N ASP A 187 12.80 15.56 -18.66
CA ASP A 187 12.80 14.11 -18.65
C ASP A 187 12.84 13.58 -17.20
N ILE A 188 12.06 12.53 -16.94
CA ILE A 188 12.03 11.79 -15.68
C ILE A 188 12.18 10.30 -16.00
N TRP A 189 13.14 9.63 -15.38
CA TRP A 189 13.33 8.19 -15.47
C TRP A 189 12.97 7.54 -14.14
N VAL A 190 12.22 6.44 -14.20
CA VAL A 190 11.78 5.65 -13.04
C VAL A 190 12.24 4.21 -13.21
N ILE A 191 13.08 3.73 -12.29
CA ILE A 191 13.46 2.32 -12.17
C ILE A 191 12.70 1.74 -10.99
N ASP A 192 11.76 0.84 -11.24
CA ASP A 192 11.07 0.09 -10.20
C ASP A 192 11.96 -1.05 -9.70
N CYS A 193 12.37 -0.96 -8.44
CA CYS A 193 13.24 -1.94 -7.81
C CYS A 193 12.45 -3.02 -7.04
N SER A 194 11.11 -2.94 -7.04
CA SER A 194 10.19 -3.86 -6.36
C SER A 194 9.08 -4.34 -7.31
N PRO A 195 9.43 -4.94 -8.46
CA PRO A 195 8.48 -5.46 -9.46
C PRO A 195 7.51 -6.54 -8.92
N GLU A 196 7.78 -7.09 -7.73
CA GLU A 196 6.90 -8.03 -7.03
C GLU A 196 5.76 -7.34 -6.27
N GLY A 197 5.75 -6.00 -6.21
CA GLY A 197 4.69 -5.21 -5.57
C GLY A 197 4.84 -5.09 -4.05
N LEU A 198 3.71 -5.07 -3.33
CA LEU A 198 3.67 -4.88 -1.88
C LEU A 198 4.20 -6.10 -1.11
N LEU A 199 4.98 -5.85 -0.05
CA LEU A 199 5.57 -6.88 0.82
C LEU A 199 6.41 -7.94 0.05
N PRO A 200 7.34 -7.53 -0.84
CA PRO A 200 8.13 -8.44 -1.66
C PRO A 200 8.93 -9.43 -0.79
N PRO A 201 9.29 -10.63 -1.27
CA PRO A 201 10.12 -11.59 -0.54
C PRO A 201 11.40 -10.96 0.01
N VAL A 202 11.81 -11.33 1.23
CA VAL A 202 13.02 -10.75 1.87
C VAL A 202 14.27 -10.85 0.98
N PRO A 203 14.54 -11.96 0.27
CA PRO A 203 15.73 -12.08 -0.59
C PRO A 203 15.71 -11.21 -1.86
N SER A 204 14.54 -10.78 -2.35
CA SER A 204 14.45 -9.96 -3.58
C SER A 204 14.44 -8.45 -3.31
N ARG A 205 14.39 -8.03 -2.04
CA ARG A 205 14.48 -6.61 -1.65
C ARG A 205 15.89 -6.07 -1.79
N ILE A 206 16.02 -4.95 -2.50
CA ILE A 206 17.22 -4.09 -2.48
C ILE A 206 17.67 -3.80 -1.04
N PHE A 207 16.72 -3.37 -0.19
CA PHE A 207 16.93 -3.18 1.25
C PHE A 207 16.09 -4.18 2.04
N GLN A 208 16.69 -5.24 2.56
CA GLN A 208 15.97 -6.38 3.19
C GLN A 208 15.00 -5.96 4.33
N GLY A 209 15.36 -4.93 5.10
CA GLY A 209 14.53 -4.37 6.17
C GLY A 209 13.33 -3.52 5.68
N VAL A 210 13.29 -3.11 4.42
CA VAL A 210 12.25 -2.23 3.86
C VAL A 210 11.14 -3.09 3.26
N LYS A 211 9.92 -2.95 3.81
CA LYS A 211 8.74 -3.74 3.40
C LYS A 211 7.88 -3.06 2.34
N HIS A 212 8.13 -1.79 2.05
CA HIS A 212 7.42 -1.00 1.05
C HIS A 212 8.12 -1.14 -0.32
N PRO A 213 7.39 -1.01 -1.45
CA PRO A 213 7.99 -0.94 -2.77
C PRO A 213 8.95 0.26 -2.88
N VAL A 214 10.12 0.02 -3.47
CA VAL A 214 11.20 1.00 -3.65
C VAL A 214 11.44 1.22 -5.15
N CYS A 215 11.65 2.47 -5.55
CA CYS A 215 12.06 2.86 -6.90
C CYS A 215 13.24 3.83 -6.85
N ILE A 216 14.05 3.87 -7.91
CA ILE A 216 14.97 4.98 -8.19
C ILE A 216 14.25 5.92 -9.15
N VAL A 217 14.27 7.22 -8.88
CA VAL A 217 13.73 8.24 -9.80
C VAL A 217 14.76 9.34 -10.01
N LEU A 218 15.09 9.58 -11.27
CA LEU A 218 15.94 10.67 -11.75
C LEU A 218 15.06 11.67 -12.50
N ALA A 219 15.03 12.92 -12.04
CA ALA A 219 14.36 14.03 -12.69
C ALA A 219 15.41 15.03 -13.20
N LEU A 220 15.37 15.35 -14.50
CA LEU A 220 16.33 16.20 -15.20
C LEU A 220 15.63 17.47 -15.73
N ARG A 221 16.23 18.62 -15.46
CA ARG A 221 15.92 19.90 -16.08
C ARG A 221 17.11 20.36 -16.93
N THR A 222 16.86 20.79 -18.16
CA THR A 222 17.84 21.39 -19.06
C THR A 222 17.62 22.91 -19.18
N PRO A 223 18.60 23.67 -19.71
CA PRO A 223 18.41 25.10 -20.00
C PRO A 223 17.34 25.41 -21.04
N ALA A 224 16.81 24.39 -21.73
CA ALA A 224 15.76 24.49 -22.74
C ALA A 224 14.36 24.18 -22.20
N ASN A 225 14.21 24.01 -20.88
CA ASN A 225 12.94 23.65 -20.25
C ASN A 225 11.82 24.64 -20.54
N ASP A 226 10.66 24.09 -20.90
CA ASP A 226 9.43 24.81 -21.21
C ASP A 226 8.33 24.42 -20.20
N PRO A 227 8.05 25.24 -19.17
CA PRO A 227 7.03 24.96 -18.17
C PRO A 227 5.60 24.81 -18.70
N ALA A 228 5.33 25.11 -19.97
CA ALA A 228 4.04 24.84 -20.61
C ALA A 228 3.95 23.42 -21.22
N LYS A 229 5.04 22.64 -21.21
CA LYS A 229 5.09 21.27 -21.72
C LYS A 229 5.38 20.28 -20.58
N PRO A 230 4.59 19.21 -20.41
CA PRO A 230 4.84 18.21 -19.38
C PRO A 230 6.08 17.37 -19.73
N ALA A 231 6.96 17.16 -18.75
CA ALA A 231 8.13 16.30 -18.87
C ALA A 231 7.80 14.91 -19.44
N ARG A 232 8.72 14.38 -20.24
CA ARG A 232 8.69 12.99 -20.71
C ARG A 232 9.02 12.07 -19.54
N VAL A 233 8.14 11.11 -19.25
CA VAL A 233 8.38 10.15 -18.18
C VAL A 233 8.62 8.76 -18.79
N ARG A 234 9.77 8.18 -18.46
CA ARG A 234 10.20 6.82 -18.85
C ARG A 234 10.21 5.92 -17.62
N TYR A 235 9.76 4.68 -17.78
CA TYR A 235 9.72 3.68 -16.72
C TYR A 235 10.38 2.37 -17.19
N ARG A 236 11.12 1.75 -16.29
CA ARG A 236 11.65 0.38 -16.39
C ARG A 236 11.42 -0.31 -15.06
N ALA A 237 11.10 -1.60 -15.07
CA ALA A 237 11.16 -2.45 -13.89
C ALA A 237 12.41 -3.33 -13.95
N LEU A 238 13.01 -3.61 -12.79
CA LEU A 238 14.02 -4.67 -12.68
C LEU A 238 13.37 -6.06 -12.80
N GLY A 239 14.17 -7.09 -13.02
CA GLY A 239 13.74 -8.48 -12.98
C GLY A 239 13.19 -8.91 -11.60
N LYS A 240 12.20 -9.80 -11.60
CA LYS A 240 11.62 -10.43 -10.40
C LYS A 240 12.57 -11.52 -9.85
N ALA A 241 13.75 -11.10 -9.41
CA ALA A 241 14.91 -11.96 -9.10
C ALA A 241 15.50 -11.70 -7.69
N HIS A 242 16.54 -12.45 -7.29
CA HIS A 242 17.26 -12.17 -6.04
C HIS A 242 17.92 -10.79 -6.10
N ARG A 243 18.08 -10.10 -4.95
CA ARG A 243 18.59 -8.72 -4.94
C ARG A 243 19.96 -8.55 -5.61
N ASN A 244 20.80 -9.60 -5.59
CA ASN A 244 22.14 -9.55 -6.17
C ASN A 244 22.07 -9.54 -7.71
N GLU A 245 21.11 -10.25 -8.31
CA GLU A 245 20.85 -10.21 -9.75
C GLU A 245 20.30 -8.83 -10.14
N LYS A 246 19.40 -8.26 -9.31
CA LYS A 246 18.94 -6.86 -9.47
C LYS A 246 20.09 -5.85 -9.42
N PHE A 247 21.14 -6.07 -8.62
CA PHE A 247 22.33 -5.22 -8.60
C PHE A 247 23.18 -5.33 -9.88
N VAL A 248 23.27 -6.53 -10.46
CA VAL A 248 23.92 -6.74 -11.77
C VAL A 248 23.12 -6.06 -12.88
N GLU A 249 21.78 -6.19 -12.90
CA GLU A 249 20.95 -5.48 -13.87
C GLU A 249 21.11 -3.95 -13.73
N LEU A 250 21.04 -3.42 -12.51
CA LEU A 250 21.23 -1.98 -12.24
C LEU A 250 22.55 -1.42 -12.77
N SER A 251 23.64 -2.21 -12.80
CA SER A 251 24.93 -1.74 -13.34
C SER A 251 24.98 -1.69 -14.88
N THR A 252 24.02 -2.34 -15.57
CA THR A 252 23.92 -2.35 -17.04
C THR A 252 22.93 -1.32 -17.61
N ILE A 253 22.16 -0.63 -16.77
CA ILE A 253 21.12 0.31 -17.25
C ILE A 253 21.75 1.59 -17.82
N SER A 254 21.39 1.91 -19.06
CA SER A 254 21.66 3.20 -19.70
C SER A 254 20.38 4.03 -19.85
N LEU A 255 20.48 5.35 -19.60
CA LEU A 255 19.37 6.30 -19.82
C LEU A 255 18.93 6.39 -21.29
N ALA A 256 19.81 5.99 -22.22
CA ALA A 256 19.57 5.93 -23.66
C ALA A 256 19.27 4.50 -24.18
N GLY A 257 19.07 3.53 -23.28
CA GLY A 257 18.71 2.15 -23.66
C GLY A 257 17.33 2.06 -24.33
N SER A 258 17.05 0.94 -24.99
CA SER A 258 15.75 0.67 -25.64
C SER A 258 14.68 0.13 -24.68
N GLU A 259 15.07 -0.40 -23.51
CA GLU A 259 14.18 -1.09 -22.56
C GLU A 259 13.33 -0.14 -21.67
N TRP A 260 13.15 1.10 -22.09
CA TRP A 260 12.35 2.09 -21.37
C TRP A 260 10.93 2.19 -21.96
N SER A 261 9.93 1.87 -21.15
CA SER A 261 8.52 2.12 -21.48
C SER A 261 8.17 3.60 -21.31
N THR A 262 7.33 4.14 -22.19
CA THR A 262 6.80 5.50 -22.06
C THR A 262 5.58 5.51 -21.15
N CYS A 263 5.56 6.44 -20.19
CA CYS A 263 4.44 6.65 -19.29
C CYS A 263 3.38 7.57 -19.89
N GLY A 264 2.30 7.82 -19.14
CA GLY A 264 1.29 8.81 -19.51
C GLY A 264 1.87 10.19 -19.82
N LYS A 265 1.15 10.99 -20.62
CA LYS A 265 1.61 12.30 -21.11
C LYS A 265 0.98 13.48 -20.38
N ASP A 266 -0.14 13.28 -19.68
CA ASP A 266 -0.85 14.36 -19.01
C ASP A 266 -0.18 14.76 -17.69
N TRP A 267 -0.38 16.02 -17.30
CA TRP A 267 0.19 16.65 -16.11
C TRP A 267 0.07 15.81 -14.83
N ARG A 268 -1.07 15.13 -14.62
CA ARG A 268 -1.36 14.40 -13.37
C ARG A 268 -1.14 12.89 -13.47
N ASP A 269 -0.76 12.39 -14.65
CA ASP A 269 -0.65 10.96 -14.91
C ASP A 269 0.32 10.28 -13.94
N PRO A 270 0.07 9.00 -13.60
CA PRO A 270 1.05 8.18 -12.94
C PRO A 270 2.40 8.19 -13.67
N PHE A 271 3.49 8.08 -12.91
CA PHE A 271 4.81 7.77 -13.43
C PHE A 271 4.97 6.25 -13.61
N LEU A 272 3.98 5.65 -14.27
CA LEU A 272 3.92 4.25 -14.69
C LEU A 272 3.56 4.23 -16.19
N PRO A 273 3.92 3.15 -16.92
CA PRO A 273 3.44 2.94 -18.28
C PRO A 273 1.92 3.00 -18.31
N GLN A 274 1.35 3.51 -19.41
CA GLN A 274 -0.07 3.31 -19.66
C GLN A 274 -0.37 1.81 -19.72
N HIS A 275 -1.62 1.43 -19.47
CA HIS A 275 -2.06 0.06 -19.70
C HIS A 275 -1.86 -0.28 -21.17
N ALA A 276 -1.30 -1.46 -21.44
CA ALA A 276 -0.98 -1.93 -22.79
C ALA A 276 -1.78 -3.20 -23.10
N GLY A 277 -2.12 -3.39 -24.37
CA GLY A 277 -3.07 -4.43 -24.76
C GLY A 277 -4.50 -4.14 -24.28
N GLY A 278 -5.40 -5.12 -24.46
CA GLY A 278 -6.85 -4.95 -24.28
C GLY A 278 -7.32 -4.52 -22.88
N TRP A 279 -6.45 -4.57 -21.86
CA TRP A 279 -6.81 -4.07 -20.51
C TRP A 279 -7.22 -2.60 -20.52
N ALA A 280 -6.59 -1.76 -21.35
CA ALA A 280 -6.97 -0.35 -21.49
C ALA A 280 -8.41 -0.16 -22.01
N ASP A 281 -8.87 -1.06 -22.87
CA ASP A 281 -10.18 -1.01 -23.52
C ASP A 281 -11.32 -1.55 -22.63
N PHE A 282 -10.97 -2.31 -21.59
CA PHE A 282 -11.91 -2.84 -20.60
C PHE A 282 -12.53 -1.72 -19.77
N VAL A 283 -13.77 -1.91 -19.35
CA VAL A 283 -14.55 -0.93 -18.58
C VAL A 283 -13.97 -0.79 -17.17
N ALA A 284 -13.83 0.44 -16.65
CA ALA A 284 -13.41 0.60 -15.26
C ALA A 284 -14.54 0.14 -14.32
N ILE A 285 -14.21 -0.62 -13.26
CA ILE A 285 -15.22 -1.12 -12.31
C ILE A 285 -16.01 0.03 -11.67
N GLU A 286 -15.37 1.19 -11.54
CA GLU A 286 -15.93 2.43 -10.99
C GLU A 286 -17.02 3.04 -11.90
N GLU A 287 -16.98 2.78 -13.21
CA GLU A 287 -17.94 3.28 -14.21
C GLU A 287 -19.22 2.44 -14.27
N ILE A 288 -19.11 1.12 -14.10
CA ILE A 288 -20.25 0.17 -14.16
C ILE A 288 -21.28 0.47 -13.05
N LEU A 289 -20.82 1.19 -12.01
CA LEU A 289 -21.32 1.00 -10.68
C LEU A 289 -21.22 2.30 -9.80
N GLY A 290 -20.86 3.52 -10.21
CA GLY A 290 -21.13 4.72 -9.36
C GLY A 290 -20.48 4.83 -7.92
N ASP A 291 -21.15 4.40 -6.83
CA ASP A 291 -20.75 4.71 -5.42
C ASP A 291 -19.92 3.62 -4.68
N MET A 292 -18.82 4.03 -4.02
CA MET A 292 -17.74 3.10 -3.61
C MET A 292 -17.29 3.29 -2.14
N GLY A 293 -17.78 2.48 -1.20
CA GLY A 293 -17.49 2.62 0.23
C GLY A 293 -16.28 1.83 0.79
N LEU A 294 -15.30 2.51 1.40
CA LEU A 294 -14.26 1.81 2.18
C LEU A 294 -14.87 0.99 3.32
N GLY A 295 -14.36 -0.24 3.52
CA GLY A 295 -14.80 -1.13 4.60
C GLY A 295 -14.61 -0.55 6.01
N VAL A 296 -15.36 -1.08 6.98
CA VAL A 296 -15.42 -0.57 8.36
C VAL A 296 -14.04 -0.64 9.03
N MET A 297 -13.52 0.52 9.41
CA MET A 297 -12.28 0.65 10.20
C MET A 297 -12.63 1.01 11.65
N PRO A 298 -12.84 0.03 12.56
CA PRO A 298 -13.19 0.31 13.97
C PRO A 298 -12.05 1.01 14.75
N GLY A 299 -10.84 1.00 14.18
CA GLY A 299 -9.68 1.70 14.74
C GLY A 299 -9.07 1.05 15.99
N ARG A 300 -9.62 -0.10 16.39
CA ARG A 300 -9.29 -0.91 17.56
C ARG A 300 -9.68 -2.35 17.30
N VAL A 301 -9.04 -3.31 17.97
CA VAL A 301 -9.18 -4.75 17.63
C VAL A 301 -10.21 -5.51 18.47
N TRP A 302 -10.55 -5.04 19.68
CA TRP A 302 -11.47 -5.76 20.57
C TRP A 302 -12.89 -6.03 20.01
N PRO A 303 -13.47 -5.21 19.09
CA PRO A 303 -14.76 -5.52 18.46
C PRO A 303 -14.70 -6.68 17.46
N ILE A 304 -13.51 -7.20 17.15
CA ILE A 304 -13.30 -8.34 16.27
C ILE A 304 -13.14 -9.60 17.14
N ALA A 305 -14.11 -10.50 17.07
CA ALA A 305 -14.09 -11.79 17.75
C ALA A 305 -14.40 -12.92 16.74
N PRO A 306 -13.85 -14.13 16.94
CA PRO A 306 -14.22 -15.30 16.12
C PRO A 306 -15.64 -15.80 16.39
N ASP A 307 -16.22 -15.48 17.56
CA ASP A 307 -17.55 -15.95 17.99
C ASP A 307 -18.39 -14.84 18.63
N GLN A 308 -19.72 -15.02 18.60
CA GLN A 308 -20.68 -14.03 19.10
C GLN A 308 -20.68 -13.91 20.64
N VAL A 309 -20.38 -14.99 21.36
CA VAL A 309 -20.43 -15.03 22.84
C VAL A 309 -19.31 -14.19 23.43
N THR A 310 -18.10 -14.32 22.90
CA THR A 310 -16.93 -13.51 23.23
C THR A 310 -17.18 -12.04 22.94
N LEU A 311 -17.75 -11.69 21.78
CA LEU A 311 -18.07 -10.30 21.45
C LEU A 311 -19.11 -9.71 22.41
N LYS A 312 -20.18 -10.46 22.71
CA LYS A 312 -21.21 -10.06 23.69
C LYS A 312 -20.60 -9.86 25.08
N LYS A 313 -19.72 -10.76 25.55
CA LYS A 313 -19.00 -10.61 26.83
C LYS A 313 -18.17 -9.33 26.85
N ARG A 314 -17.34 -9.08 25.83
CA ARG A 314 -16.55 -7.83 25.71
C ARG A 314 -17.40 -6.57 25.74
N TRP A 315 -18.50 -6.59 24.97
CA TRP A 315 -19.43 -5.46 24.91
C TRP A 315 -20.10 -5.21 26.26
N ASN A 316 -20.57 -6.26 26.92
CA ASN A 316 -21.18 -6.19 28.24
C ASN A 316 -20.19 -5.65 29.28
N THR A 317 -18.95 -6.15 29.32
CA THR A 317 -17.89 -5.64 30.21
C THR A 317 -17.62 -4.15 29.99
N LEU A 318 -17.62 -3.68 28.74
CA LEU A 318 -17.44 -2.26 28.42
C LEU A 318 -18.59 -1.39 28.93
N ILE A 319 -19.85 -1.79 28.71
CA ILE A 319 -21.01 -0.98 29.10
C ILE A 319 -21.33 -1.07 30.59
N SER A 320 -20.91 -2.14 31.27
CA SER A 320 -21.09 -2.30 32.72
C SER A 320 -20.07 -1.52 33.56
N GLU A 321 -18.92 -1.14 32.99
CA GLU A 321 -17.89 -0.37 33.71
C GLU A 321 -18.37 1.07 33.98
N GLN A 322 -18.50 1.42 35.25
CA GLN A 322 -19.00 2.71 35.73
C GLN A 322 -17.88 3.76 35.87
N LYS A 323 -16.63 3.34 36.10
CA LYS A 323 -15.49 4.25 36.26
C LYS A 323 -15.05 4.76 34.89
N VAL A 324 -15.24 6.06 34.63
CA VAL A 324 -14.95 6.71 33.33
C VAL A 324 -13.54 6.37 32.81
N ASP A 325 -12.52 6.44 33.65
CA ASP A 325 -11.13 6.14 33.25
C ASP A 325 -10.91 4.66 32.89
N ALA A 326 -11.54 3.74 33.62
CA ALA A 326 -11.48 2.31 33.31
C ALA A 326 -12.24 2.01 32.02
N ARG A 327 -13.45 2.58 31.86
CA ARG A 327 -14.24 2.46 30.62
C ARG A 327 -13.50 3.04 29.41
N SER A 328 -12.78 4.13 29.59
CA SER A 328 -11.93 4.74 28.55
C SER A 328 -10.75 3.83 28.17
N LYS A 329 -10.06 3.21 29.15
CA LYS A 329 -9.02 2.20 28.90
C LYS A 329 -9.54 0.98 28.15
N LEU A 330 -10.71 0.46 28.53
CA LEU A 330 -11.40 -0.65 27.86
C LEU A 330 -11.82 -0.26 26.43
N PHE A 331 -12.42 0.92 26.23
CA PHE A 331 -12.85 1.40 24.91
C PHE A 331 -11.67 1.62 23.95
N HIS A 332 -10.52 2.04 24.49
CA HIS A 332 -9.27 2.34 23.76
C HIS A 332 -9.48 3.40 22.66
N PRO A 333 -9.72 4.69 23.03
CA PRO A 333 -10.01 5.75 22.08
C PRO A 333 -8.80 6.13 21.21
N HIS A 334 -9.10 6.84 20.11
CA HIS A 334 -8.09 7.45 19.24
C HIS A 334 -7.47 8.69 19.86
N LEU A 335 -6.13 8.78 19.85
CA LEU A 335 -5.39 9.94 20.37
C LEU A 335 -5.67 11.25 19.59
N SER A 336 -6.12 11.16 18.33
CA SER A 336 -6.27 12.29 17.42
C SER A 336 -7.73 12.74 17.21
N GLY A 337 -8.53 12.76 18.28
CA GLY A 337 -9.90 13.32 18.26
C GLY A 337 -10.94 12.54 17.44
N GLY A 338 -10.67 11.26 17.15
CA GLY A 338 -11.63 10.35 16.53
C GLY A 338 -12.78 9.93 17.48
N PRO A 339 -13.54 8.87 17.15
CA PRO A 339 -14.62 8.38 18.01
C PRO A 339 -14.16 8.07 19.44
N SER A 340 -14.74 8.79 20.39
CA SER A 340 -14.63 8.60 21.85
C SER A 340 -15.89 7.92 22.39
N LEU A 341 -15.99 7.69 23.70
CA LEU A 341 -17.21 7.20 24.34
C LEU A 341 -18.40 8.17 24.13
N ASP A 342 -18.09 9.46 24.00
CA ASP A 342 -19.04 10.58 24.03
C ASP A 342 -19.17 11.25 22.64
N ARG A 343 -18.51 10.69 21.62
CA ARG A 343 -18.53 11.16 20.23
C ARG A 343 -18.82 9.98 19.31
N GLY A 344 -20.09 9.86 18.93
CA GLY A 344 -20.55 8.87 17.96
C GLY A 344 -19.78 8.93 16.65
N ALA A 345 -19.55 7.77 16.03
CA ALA A 345 -19.14 7.70 14.64
C ALA A 345 -20.31 8.17 13.75
N LYS A 346 -20.02 8.62 12.52
CA LYS A 346 -21.08 8.72 11.50
C LYS A 346 -21.70 7.34 11.32
N ALA A 347 -23.03 7.29 11.22
CA ALA A 347 -23.74 6.05 10.93
C ALA A 347 -23.16 5.38 9.67
N LEU A 348 -23.14 4.05 9.66
CA LEU A 348 -22.82 3.30 8.45
C LEU A 348 -23.86 3.69 7.38
N ALA A 349 -23.40 4.19 6.24
CA ALA A 349 -24.25 4.30 5.07
C ALA A 349 -24.60 2.87 4.64
N GLY A 350 -25.88 2.48 4.71
CA GLY A 350 -26.32 1.23 4.10
C GLY A 350 -27.08 0.20 4.94
N TYR A 351 -27.95 0.61 5.88
CA TYR A 351 -29.20 -0.17 6.01
C TYR A 351 -30.08 0.18 4.81
N HIS A 352 -29.86 -0.51 3.70
CA HIS A 352 -30.75 -0.46 2.55
C HIS A 352 -31.87 -1.48 2.75
N SER A 353 -33.05 -1.17 2.19
CA SER A 353 -34.12 -2.15 2.00
C SER A 353 -33.62 -3.34 1.16
N GLN A 354 -34.43 -4.42 1.06
CA GLN A 354 -34.14 -5.49 0.10
C GLN A 354 -33.81 -4.90 -1.28
N ILE A 355 -32.59 -5.18 -1.75
CA ILE A 355 -32.18 -4.81 -3.10
C ILE A 355 -33.04 -5.63 -4.06
N GLN A 356 -34.01 -4.98 -4.70
CA GLN A 356 -34.76 -5.59 -5.79
C GLN A 356 -33.81 -5.84 -6.96
N SER A 357 -33.99 -6.98 -7.63
CA SER A 357 -33.20 -7.31 -8.82
C SER A 357 -33.43 -6.25 -9.90
N ILE A 358 -32.36 -5.62 -10.38
CA ILE A 358 -32.40 -4.67 -11.49
C ILE A 358 -32.70 -5.44 -12.79
N ASN A 359 -33.99 -5.60 -13.09
CA ASN A 359 -34.47 -5.75 -14.46
C ASN A 359 -34.72 -4.34 -15.02
N GLY A 360 -33.66 -3.71 -15.54
CA GLY A 360 -33.72 -2.40 -16.21
C GLY A 360 -32.71 -1.37 -15.67
N ALA A 361 -31.74 -1.02 -16.51
CA ALA A 361 -30.70 0.01 -16.34
C ALA A 361 -29.63 -0.22 -15.24
N LEU A 362 -28.38 -0.36 -15.69
CA LEU A 362 -27.16 -0.53 -14.88
C LEU A 362 -26.94 0.62 -13.87
N LYS A 363 -26.90 0.30 -12.56
CA LYS A 363 -26.48 1.18 -11.44
C LYS A 363 -25.97 0.40 -10.19
N ASP A 364 -24.72 0.69 -9.80
CA ASP A 364 -24.16 0.95 -8.44
C ASP A 364 -23.28 -0.06 -7.54
N VAL A 365 -22.05 0.33 -7.05
CA VAL A 365 -20.78 -0.42 -6.63
C VAL A 365 -20.64 -0.72 -5.11
N ASN A 366 -19.50 -1.13 -4.48
CA ASN A 366 -18.12 -1.67 -4.78
C ASN A 366 -17.76 -2.57 -3.56
N HIS A 367 -16.78 -3.47 -3.54
CA HIS A 367 -15.32 -3.20 -3.52
C HIS A 367 -14.49 -4.49 -3.56
N ALA A 368 -13.25 -4.33 -4.00
CA ALA A 368 -12.14 -5.29 -4.12
C ALA A 368 -11.73 -6.09 -2.86
N ASP A 369 -11.17 -7.29 -3.08
CA ASP A 369 -9.76 -7.65 -2.76
C ASP A 369 -9.37 -8.98 -3.51
N PRO A 370 -8.08 -9.37 -3.67
CA PRO A 370 -7.65 -10.25 -4.76
C PRO A 370 -7.24 -11.69 -4.37
N LYS A 371 -6.69 -12.43 -5.34
CA LYS A 371 -6.30 -13.86 -5.34
C LYS A 371 -7.48 -14.84 -5.34
N ILE A 372 -7.86 -15.24 -6.55
CA ILE A 372 -8.31 -16.58 -6.93
C ILE A 372 -7.47 -16.92 -8.17
N ALA A 373 -6.96 -18.14 -8.30
CA ALA A 373 -6.02 -18.50 -9.35
C ALA A 373 -6.74 -18.99 -10.61
N SER A 374 -7.55 -18.12 -11.22
CA SER A 374 -8.04 -18.34 -12.60
C SER A 374 -7.11 -17.68 -13.62
N THR A 375 -7.06 -18.21 -14.85
CA THR A 375 -6.16 -17.75 -15.92
C THR A 375 -6.30 -16.25 -16.24
N ALA A 376 -7.46 -15.66 -15.95
CA ALA A 376 -7.71 -14.21 -15.95
C ALA A 376 -6.62 -13.41 -15.20
N THR A 377 -6.35 -13.84 -13.97
CA THR A 377 -5.46 -13.14 -13.03
C THR A 377 -3.99 -13.33 -13.40
N ALA A 378 -3.66 -14.40 -14.13
CA ALA A 378 -2.32 -14.61 -14.70
C ALA A 378 -2.08 -13.70 -15.91
N SER A 379 -3.04 -13.62 -16.84
CA SER A 379 -2.91 -12.80 -18.06
C SER A 379 -2.81 -11.29 -17.79
N PHE A 380 -3.45 -10.80 -16.72
CA PHE A 380 -3.47 -9.38 -16.36
C PHE A 380 -2.74 -9.08 -15.03
N ALA A 381 -1.85 -9.97 -14.59
CA ALA A 381 -1.15 -9.84 -13.30
C ALA A 381 -0.41 -8.50 -13.14
N GLU A 382 0.17 -7.98 -14.22
CA GLU A 382 0.98 -6.75 -14.22
C GLU A 382 0.13 -5.46 -14.29
N ASP A 383 -1.10 -5.57 -14.77
CA ASP A 383 -2.09 -4.49 -14.76
C ASP A 383 -2.80 -4.40 -13.41
N LEU A 384 -3.09 -5.54 -12.77
CA LEU A 384 -3.73 -5.63 -11.45
C LEU A 384 -2.89 -5.05 -10.30
N VAL A 385 -1.58 -4.83 -10.49
CA VAL A 385 -0.73 -4.08 -9.56
C VAL A 385 -1.01 -2.57 -9.61
N ARG A 386 -1.62 -2.08 -10.69
CA ARG A 386 -1.90 -0.66 -10.93
C ARG A 386 -3.33 -0.31 -10.47
N PRO A 387 -3.57 0.85 -9.82
CA PRO A 387 -4.91 1.28 -9.45
C PRO A 387 -5.82 1.48 -10.68
N GLY A 388 -7.11 1.20 -10.52
CA GLY A 388 -8.09 1.22 -11.60
C GLY A 388 -8.39 -0.19 -12.10
N LEU A 389 -9.09 -0.97 -11.29
CA LEU A 389 -9.54 -2.31 -11.68
C LEU A 389 -10.52 -2.20 -12.85
N ARG A 390 -10.30 -3.00 -13.91
CA ARG A 390 -11.13 -3.03 -15.11
C ARG A 390 -11.73 -4.42 -15.31
N VAL A 391 -12.84 -4.48 -16.03
CA VAL A 391 -13.60 -5.71 -16.31
C VAL A 391 -13.87 -5.80 -17.81
N PRO A 392 -13.49 -6.91 -18.49
CA PRO A 392 -13.94 -7.15 -19.85
C PRO A 392 -15.43 -7.46 -19.85
N LEU A 393 -16.23 -6.60 -20.47
CA LEU A 393 -17.67 -6.76 -20.57
C LEU A 393 -18.02 -7.35 -21.94
N THR A 394 -18.39 -8.63 -22.00
CA THR A 394 -18.81 -9.28 -23.25
C THR A 394 -20.08 -8.63 -23.82
N ALA A 395 -20.10 -8.47 -25.15
CA ALA A 395 -21.29 -8.09 -25.92
C ALA A 395 -22.18 -9.29 -26.27
N ASP A 396 -21.70 -10.53 -26.08
CA ASP A 396 -22.51 -11.75 -26.16
C ASP A 396 -23.34 -11.93 -24.88
N ALA A 397 -24.66 -11.81 -25.02
CA ALA A 397 -25.62 -11.92 -23.92
C ALA A 397 -25.74 -13.35 -23.35
N ALA A 398 -25.51 -14.40 -24.14
CA ALA A 398 -25.52 -15.78 -23.66
C ALA A 398 -24.26 -16.06 -22.81
N LEU A 399 -23.11 -15.58 -23.28
CA LEU A 399 -21.85 -15.65 -22.53
C LEU A 399 -21.92 -14.82 -21.23
N PHE A 400 -22.57 -13.66 -21.26
CA PHE A 400 -22.85 -12.87 -20.05
C PHE A 400 -23.76 -13.61 -19.06
N ALA A 401 -24.81 -14.29 -19.54
CA ALA A 401 -25.71 -15.05 -18.69
C ALA A 401 -25.02 -16.27 -18.05
N GLU A 402 -24.13 -16.94 -18.78
CA GLU A 402 -23.27 -18.01 -18.26
C GLU A 402 -22.33 -17.47 -17.16
N ALA A 403 -21.70 -16.33 -17.40
CA ALA A 403 -20.84 -15.66 -16.42
C ALA A 403 -21.59 -15.24 -15.14
N ALA A 404 -22.78 -14.65 -15.30
CA ALA A 404 -23.63 -14.27 -14.18
C ALA A 404 -24.09 -15.50 -13.37
N LYS A 405 -24.37 -16.64 -14.04
CA LYS A 405 -24.73 -17.90 -13.37
C LYS A 405 -23.56 -18.46 -12.54
N LEU A 406 -22.35 -18.47 -13.10
CA LEU A 406 -21.14 -18.91 -12.39
C LEU A 406 -20.81 -17.97 -11.21
N GLY A 407 -20.93 -16.65 -11.40
CA GLY A 407 -20.74 -15.66 -10.34
C GLY A 407 -21.73 -15.79 -9.18
N ARG A 408 -23.00 -16.12 -9.46
CA ARG A 408 -24.00 -16.41 -8.41
C ARG A 408 -23.59 -17.63 -7.57
N GLU A 409 -23.05 -18.68 -8.19
CA GLU A 409 -22.55 -19.84 -7.46
C GLU A 409 -21.35 -19.49 -6.57
N VAL A 410 -20.37 -18.73 -7.08
CA VAL A 410 -19.23 -18.24 -6.27
C VAL A 410 -19.70 -17.39 -5.08
N ILE A 411 -20.71 -16.54 -5.26
CA ILE A 411 -21.32 -15.77 -4.16
C ILE A 411 -22.06 -16.68 -3.17
N ARG A 412 -22.79 -17.71 -3.64
CA ARG A 412 -23.44 -18.72 -2.78
C ARG A 412 -22.42 -19.44 -1.91
N LEU A 413 -21.29 -19.84 -2.48
CA LEU A 413 -20.19 -20.48 -1.75
C LEU A 413 -19.58 -19.54 -0.69
N HIS A 414 -19.19 -18.32 -1.07
CA HIS A 414 -18.62 -17.35 -0.13
C HIS A 414 -19.56 -16.89 0.99
N THR A 415 -20.87 -17.01 0.80
CA THR A 415 -21.90 -16.68 1.80
C THR A 415 -22.45 -17.90 2.54
N PHE A 416 -21.77 -19.05 2.46
CA PHE A 416 -22.19 -20.31 3.09
C PHE A 416 -23.65 -20.68 2.79
N GLY A 417 -24.12 -20.39 1.57
CA GLY A 417 -25.47 -20.69 1.10
C GLY A 417 -26.52 -19.60 1.38
N GLU A 418 -26.23 -18.56 2.17
CA GLU A 418 -27.21 -17.53 2.54
C GLU A 418 -27.70 -16.68 1.35
N ARG A 419 -26.84 -16.46 0.34
CA ARG A 419 -27.22 -15.76 -0.91
C ARG A 419 -27.30 -16.75 -2.05
N PHE A 420 -28.32 -16.61 -2.89
CA PHE A 420 -28.65 -17.57 -3.95
C PHE A 420 -28.84 -19.00 -3.41
N ALA A 421 -29.49 -19.11 -2.25
CA ALA A 421 -29.85 -20.39 -1.64
C ALA A 421 -30.64 -21.28 -2.60
N THR A 422 -30.31 -22.57 -2.60
CA THR A 422 -30.98 -23.63 -3.37
C THR A 422 -31.95 -24.46 -2.52
N GLU A 423 -31.95 -24.23 -1.21
CA GLU A 423 -32.76 -24.91 -0.19
C GLU A 423 -33.35 -23.86 0.76
N ASP A 424 -34.51 -24.16 1.33
CA ASP A 424 -35.15 -23.37 2.39
C ASP A 424 -35.41 -24.27 3.61
N PRO A 425 -34.83 -24.00 4.79
CA PRO A 425 -33.88 -22.93 5.08
C PRO A 425 -32.52 -23.12 4.38
N PRO A 426 -31.77 -22.03 4.12
CA PRO A 426 -30.43 -22.11 3.54
C PRO A 426 -29.48 -22.99 4.37
N ARG A 427 -28.60 -23.74 3.69
CA ARG A 427 -27.61 -24.61 4.32
C ARG A 427 -26.19 -24.36 3.81
N PRO A 428 -25.16 -24.49 4.67
CA PRO A 428 -23.76 -24.45 4.25
C PRO A 428 -23.47 -25.47 3.14
N PRO A 429 -22.85 -25.05 2.02
CA PRO A 429 -22.44 -25.94 0.95
C PRO A 429 -21.58 -27.10 1.44
N ARG A 430 -21.71 -28.24 0.75
CA ARG A 430 -20.96 -29.46 0.99
C ARG A 430 -20.46 -30.03 -0.33
N VAL A 431 -19.21 -30.50 -0.32
CA VAL A 431 -18.75 -31.49 -1.29
C VAL A 431 -19.54 -32.78 -1.03
N GLY A 432 -19.79 -33.56 -2.08
CA GLY A 432 -20.46 -34.86 -1.98
C GLY A 432 -19.59 -35.94 -1.31
N GLU A 433 -19.69 -37.17 -1.80
CA GLU A 433 -18.83 -38.26 -1.35
C GLU A 433 -17.34 -37.91 -1.52
N GLY A 434 -16.52 -38.24 -0.51
CA GLY A 434 -15.11 -37.85 -0.48
C GLY A 434 -14.83 -36.39 -0.06
N GLY A 435 -15.84 -35.65 0.41
CA GLY A 435 -15.65 -34.32 1.00
C GLY A 435 -14.90 -34.30 2.34
N PRO A 436 -14.47 -33.11 2.81
CA PRO A 436 -13.76 -32.94 4.09
C PRO A 436 -14.54 -33.49 5.28
N THR A 437 -13.91 -34.36 6.08
CA THR A 437 -14.56 -35.10 7.17
C THR A 437 -13.67 -35.24 8.40
N GLN A 438 -14.26 -35.20 9.59
CA GLN A 438 -13.58 -35.51 10.84
C GLN A 438 -13.92 -36.96 11.23
N PRO A 439 -12.97 -37.91 11.16
CA PRO A 439 -13.18 -39.25 11.70
C PRO A 439 -13.14 -39.22 13.24
N LYS A 440 -13.61 -40.30 13.87
CA LYS A 440 -13.82 -40.37 15.33
C LYS A 440 -12.52 -40.20 16.13
N ASP A 441 -11.40 -40.69 15.60
CA ASP A 441 -10.04 -40.55 16.12
C ASP A 441 -9.39 -39.19 15.79
N GLY A 442 -9.98 -38.42 14.86
CA GLY A 442 -9.57 -37.06 14.50
C GLY A 442 -10.22 -35.94 15.33
N ALA A 443 -10.91 -36.27 16.42
CA ALA A 443 -11.58 -35.31 17.29
C ALA A 443 -10.60 -34.21 17.78
N ILE A 444 -10.96 -32.94 17.54
CA ILE A 444 -10.17 -31.78 18.01
C ILE A 444 -10.48 -31.55 19.49
N PRO A 445 -9.48 -31.53 20.40
CA PRO A 445 -9.76 -31.46 21.84
C PRO A 445 -10.42 -30.15 22.27
N SER A 446 -11.57 -30.25 22.95
CA SER A 446 -12.27 -29.13 23.59
C SER A 446 -11.89 -28.93 25.06
N THR A 447 -10.76 -29.48 25.50
CA THR A 447 -10.17 -29.26 26.83
C THR A 447 -9.23 -28.05 26.82
N PRO A 448 -9.10 -27.28 27.92
CA PRO A 448 -8.14 -26.17 28.00
C PRO A 448 -6.68 -26.61 27.77
N GLU A 449 -6.33 -27.82 28.20
CA GLU A 449 -5.00 -28.42 28.07
C GLU A 449 -4.71 -28.71 26.59
N GLY A 450 -5.62 -29.42 25.92
CA GLY A 450 -5.52 -29.82 24.51
C GLY A 450 -5.89 -28.75 23.47
N PHE A 451 -6.20 -27.52 23.90
CA PHE A 451 -6.57 -26.41 23.03
C PHE A 451 -5.49 -26.14 21.96
N PRO A 452 -5.77 -26.35 20.66
CA PRO A 452 -4.75 -26.27 19.61
C PRO A 452 -4.04 -24.91 19.48
N ASP A 453 -2.71 -24.95 19.29
CA ASP A 453 -1.92 -23.77 18.89
C ASP A 453 -1.24 -23.89 17.51
N THR A 454 -1.25 -25.10 16.93
CA THR A 454 -0.63 -25.44 15.64
C THR A 454 -1.67 -25.75 14.57
N LEU A 455 -1.33 -25.42 13.31
CA LEU A 455 -2.08 -25.79 12.11
C LEU A 455 -1.10 -26.21 11.02
N GLU A 456 -1.18 -27.49 10.66
CA GLU A 456 -0.25 -28.18 9.76
C GLU A 456 -1.01 -29.03 8.74
N TYR A 457 -0.31 -29.55 7.74
CA TYR A 457 -0.94 -30.28 6.64
C TYR A 457 -0.06 -31.45 6.19
N ASP A 458 -0.64 -32.64 6.20
CA ASP A 458 -0.07 -33.85 5.63
C ASP A 458 -0.63 -34.05 4.21
N ALA A 459 0.22 -33.77 3.22
CA ALA A 459 -0.15 -33.90 1.81
C ALA A 459 -0.32 -35.35 1.34
N ALA A 460 0.39 -36.31 1.95
CA ALA A 460 0.30 -37.72 1.59
C ALA A 460 -1.03 -38.33 2.08
N ARG A 461 -1.50 -37.92 3.27
CA ARG A 461 -2.80 -38.32 3.81
C ARG A 461 -3.96 -37.41 3.42
N ARG A 462 -3.71 -36.30 2.71
CA ARG A 462 -4.69 -35.24 2.43
C ARG A 462 -5.40 -34.76 3.71
N ARG A 463 -4.61 -34.51 4.76
CA ARG A 463 -5.10 -34.33 6.13
C ARG A 463 -4.66 -32.99 6.71
N LEU A 464 -5.62 -32.21 7.20
CA LEU A 464 -5.37 -30.99 7.97
C LEU A 464 -5.21 -31.35 9.45
N LEU A 465 -4.08 -30.99 10.04
CA LEU A 465 -3.76 -31.23 11.45
C LEU A 465 -4.06 -29.96 12.27
N VAL A 466 -4.82 -30.12 13.36
CA VAL A 466 -5.28 -29.03 14.23
C VAL A 466 -4.94 -29.38 15.68
N GLY A 467 -3.74 -29.01 16.13
CA GLY A 467 -3.19 -29.53 17.37
C GLY A 467 -3.00 -31.05 17.29
N THR A 468 -3.65 -31.81 18.18
CA THR A 468 -3.66 -33.27 18.15
C THR A 468 -4.85 -33.89 17.39
N GLY A 469 -5.85 -33.08 17.02
CA GLY A 469 -6.97 -33.52 16.18
C GLY A 469 -6.70 -33.29 14.69
N PHE A 470 -7.58 -33.79 13.82
CA PHE A 470 -7.41 -33.65 12.37
C PHE A 470 -8.71 -33.76 11.57
N ILE A 471 -8.65 -33.31 10.31
CA ILE A 471 -9.72 -33.44 9.32
C ILE A 471 -9.11 -34.08 8.06
N ASP A 472 -9.73 -35.17 7.60
CA ASP A 472 -9.37 -35.90 6.39
C ASP A 472 -10.05 -35.33 5.15
N ASN A 473 -9.64 -35.84 3.97
CA ASN A 473 -10.15 -35.47 2.65
C ASN A 473 -9.95 -33.98 2.28
N VAL A 474 -8.92 -33.32 2.80
CA VAL A 474 -8.55 -31.94 2.46
C VAL A 474 -7.56 -31.94 1.28
N PRO A 475 -7.94 -31.52 0.06
CA PRO A 475 -7.03 -31.47 -1.07
C PRO A 475 -5.87 -30.47 -0.88
N PRO A 476 -4.68 -30.70 -1.48
CA PRO A 476 -3.56 -29.76 -1.36
C PRO A 476 -3.87 -28.35 -1.85
N ALA A 477 -4.72 -28.22 -2.89
CA ALA A 477 -5.19 -26.92 -3.38
C ALA A 477 -6.03 -26.15 -2.35
N VAL A 478 -6.86 -26.84 -1.55
CA VAL A 478 -7.63 -26.23 -0.46
C VAL A 478 -6.72 -25.74 0.66
N TRP A 479 -5.66 -26.49 0.97
CA TRP A 479 -4.63 -26.05 1.90
C TRP A 479 -3.83 -24.85 1.38
N ALA A 480 -3.53 -24.84 0.08
CA ALA A 480 -2.76 -23.77 -0.57
C ALA A 480 -3.59 -22.51 -0.89
N TYR A 481 -4.91 -22.54 -0.71
CA TYR A 481 -5.80 -21.46 -1.14
C TYR A 481 -5.47 -20.12 -0.45
N GLU A 482 -5.20 -19.08 -1.24
CA GLU A 482 -4.84 -17.75 -0.76
C GLU A 482 -5.82 -16.67 -1.21
N VAL A 483 -6.10 -15.72 -0.32
CA VAL A 483 -6.77 -14.43 -0.65
C VAL A 483 -5.84 -13.30 -0.19
N SER A 484 -5.64 -12.28 -1.04
CA SER A 484 -4.74 -11.13 -0.83
C SER A 484 -3.29 -11.51 -0.46
N GLY A 485 -2.81 -12.68 -0.92
CA GLY A 485 -1.48 -13.21 -0.55
C GLY A 485 -1.39 -13.79 0.87
N LYS A 486 -2.53 -14.21 1.42
CA LYS A 486 -2.62 -14.88 2.72
C LYS A 486 -3.35 -16.20 2.55
N GLN A 487 -2.71 -17.29 2.96
CA GLN A 487 -3.36 -18.60 3.02
C GLN A 487 -4.57 -18.55 3.97
N VAL A 488 -5.75 -18.91 3.47
CA VAL A 488 -7.03 -18.67 4.15
C VAL A 488 -7.14 -19.43 5.47
N LEU A 489 -6.74 -20.70 5.50
CA LEU A 489 -6.85 -21.56 6.69
C LEU A 489 -5.96 -21.09 7.84
N ARG A 490 -4.68 -20.76 7.57
CA ARG A 490 -3.79 -20.11 8.55
C ARG A 490 -4.36 -18.80 9.08
N GLN A 491 -4.89 -17.95 8.21
CA GLN A 491 -5.51 -16.68 8.61
C GLN A 491 -6.74 -16.92 9.50
N TRP A 492 -7.64 -17.85 9.14
CA TRP A 492 -8.82 -18.22 9.92
C TRP A 492 -8.46 -18.79 11.31
N PHE A 493 -7.44 -19.67 11.38
CA PHE A 493 -6.97 -20.30 12.62
C PHE A 493 -6.28 -19.31 13.56
N SER A 494 -5.61 -18.27 13.05
CA SER A 494 -4.92 -17.24 13.86
C SER A 494 -5.82 -16.47 14.86
N TYR A 495 -7.14 -16.54 14.69
CA TYR A 495 -8.13 -15.96 15.63
C TYR A 495 -8.66 -16.99 16.65
N ARG A 496 -8.45 -18.29 16.39
CA ARG A 496 -9.08 -19.43 17.10
C ARG A 496 -8.08 -20.33 17.85
N ARG A 497 -6.79 -20.26 17.54
CA ARG A 497 -5.71 -20.97 18.25
C ARG A 497 -5.49 -20.46 19.68
N LYS A 498 -4.90 -21.27 20.57
CA LYS A 498 -4.66 -20.97 22.00
C LYS A 498 -3.92 -19.64 22.20
N ASN A 499 -2.72 -19.49 21.64
CA ASN A 499 -1.93 -18.27 21.71
C ASN A 499 -2.36 -17.25 20.64
N ARG A 500 -3.11 -16.23 21.05
CA ARG A 500 -3.63 -15.18 20.15
C ARG A 500 -2.79 -13.91 20.14
N GLU A 501 -1.59 -13.94 20.71
CA GLU A 501 -0.68 -12.79 20.73
C GLU A 501 -0.43 -12.28 19.32
N ARG A 502 -0.53 -10.95 19.16
CA ARG A 502 -0.24 -10.24 17.92
C ARG A 502 0.95 -9.33 18.16
N PRO A 503 1.87 -9.20 17.19
CA PRO A 503 2.91 -8.17 17.27
C PRO A 503 2.28 -6.79 17.50
N LEU A 504 2.94 -5.95 18.29
CA LEU A 504 2.53 -4.56 18.49
C LEU A 504 2.63 -3.80 17.16
N ILE A 505 1.50 -3.59 16.50
CA ILE A 505 1.39 -2.88 15.21
C ILE A 505 0.80 -1.48 15.44
N GLY A 506 1.50 -0.44 14.99
CA GLY A 506 1.00 0.93 15.01
C GLY A 506 1.38 1.71 16.26
N ASP A 507 0.37 2.13 17.04
CA ASP A 507 0.41 3.18 18.07
C ASP A 507 1.30 2.87 19.29
N LYS A 508 1.93 1.68 19.35
CA LYS A 508 2.72 1.13 20.47
C LYS A 508 2.02 1.04 21.83
N ARG A 509 0.84 1.64 22.01
CA ARG A 509 -0.01 1.44 23.17
C ARG A 509 -0.37 -0.06 23.31
N PRO A 510 -0.41 -0.61 24.54
CA PRO A 510 -0.96 -1.93 24.77
C PRO A 510 -2.39 -2.05 24.20
N PRO A 511 -2.80 -3.23 23.71
CA PRO A 511 -4.18 -3.44 23.27
C PRO A 511 -5.18 -3.21 24.41
N SER A 512 -6.46 -3.05 24.07
CA SER A 512 -7.53 -3.02 25.08
C SER A 512 -7.57 -4.34 25.86
N PRO A 513 -7.72 -4.32 27.20
CA PRO A 513 -7.94 -5.52 28.01
C PRO A 513 -9.18 -6.33 27.61
N LEU A 514 -10.13 -5.74 26.87
CA LEU A 514 -11.25 -6.49 26.27
C LEU A 514 -10.74 -7.54 25.27
N GLY A 515 -9.54 -7.38 24.69
CA GLY A 515 -8.90 -8.36 23.82
C GLY A 515 -8.52 -9.66 24.54
N ASP A 516 -8.37 -9.63 25.86
CA ASP A 516 -7.98 -10.79 26.69
C ASP A 516 -9.19 -11.69 27.00
N ILE A 517 -10.41 -11.14 26.87
CA ILE A 517 -11.65 -11.92 26.91
C ILE A 517 -11.71 -12.77 25.63
N GLN A 518 -11.41 -14.06 25.78
CA GLN A 518 -11.38 -15.09 24.75
C GLN A 518 -11.94 -16.41 25.32
N PRO A 519 -12.29 -17.41 24.49
CA PRO A 519 -12.51 -18.77 24.96
C PRO A 519 -11.21 -19.38 25.53
N ASP A 520 -11.35 -20.18 26.57
CA ASP A 520 -10.29 -20.92 27.27
C ASP A 520 -10.01 -22.31 26.66
N ARG A 521 -10.83 -22.74 25.70
CA ARG A 521 -10.80 -24.04 25.03
C ARG A 521 -11.24 -23.95 23.57
N TRP A 522 -11.03 -25.01 22.79
CA TRP A 522 -11.60 -25.12 21.44
C TRP A 522 -13.12 -25.29 21.54
N LEU A 523 -13.88 -24.43 20.85
CA LEU A 523 -15.33 -24.48 20.83
C LEU A 523 -15.83 -25.50 19.79
N PRO A 524 -16.86 -26.32 20.05
CA PRO A 524 -17.44 -27.24 19.06
C PRO A 524 -17.83 -26.53 17.75
N GLU A 525 -18.31 -25.29 17.85
CA GLU A 525 -18.69 -24.44 16.73
C GLU A 525 -17.50 -24.17 15.80
N TYR A 526 -16.27 -24.08 16.31
CA TYR A 526 -15.08 -23.89 15.47
C TYR A 526 -14.78 -25.11 14.60
N THR A 527 -15.10 -26.32 15.05
CA THR A 527 -14.97 -27.53 14.21
C THR A 527 -16.01 -27.49 13.08
N SER A 528 -17.26 -27.15 13.40
CA SER A 528 -18.33 -27.00 12.40
C SER A 528 -18.02 -25.89 11.39
N GLU A 529 -17.53 -24.74 11.84
CA GLU A 529 -17.06 -23.64 10.98
C GLU A 529 -15.87 -24.06 10.11
N LEU A 530 -14.89 -24.79 10.65
CA LEU A 530 -13.74 -25.25 9.88
C LEU A 530 -14.18 -26.21 8.76
N ILE A 531 -15.09 -27.15 9.05
CA ILE A 531 -15.66 -28.05 8.04
C ILE A 531 -16.44 -27.25 6.99
N ASN A 532 -17.20 -26.22 7.38
CA ASN A 532 -17.86 -25.30 6.43
C ASN A 532 -16.84 -24.61 5.50
N VAL A 533 -15.77 -24.03 6.06
CA VAL A 533 -14.72 -23.35 5.29
C VAL A 533 -14.03 -24.33 4.33
N LEU A 534 -13.67 -25.53 4.79
CA LEU A 534 -13.01 -26.54 3.95
C LEU A 534 -13.89 -27.00 2.78
N ASN A 535 -15.19 -27.17 3.00
CA ASN A 535 -16.14 -27.51 1.94
C ASN A 535 -16.31 -26.37 0.92
N VAL A 536 -16.44 -25.12 1.39
CA VAL A 536 -16.52 -23.94 0.52
C VAL A 536 -15.24 -23.77 -0.31
N LEU A 537 -14.07 -23.89 0.30
CA LEU A 537 -12.79 -23.81 -0.42
C LEU A 537 -12.62 -24.93 -1.45
N ALA A 538 -13.05 -26.17 -1.14
CA ALA A 538 -13.01 -27.27 -2.09
C ALA A 538 -13.90 -27.01 -3.32
N LEU A 539 -15.13 -26.56 -3.11
CA LEU A 539 -16.06 -26.21 -4.20
C LEU A 539 -15.56 -25.01 -5.01
N LEU A 540 -14.90 -24.03 -4.39
CA LEU A 540 -14.29 -22.90 -5.10
C LEU A 540 -13.14 -23.37 -6.02
N VAL A 541 -12.26 -24.25 -5.54
CA VAL A 541 -11.19 -24.87 -6.35
C VAL A 541 -11.76 -25.64 -7.55
N GLU A 542 -12.86 -26.39 -7.36
CA GLU A 542 -13.55 -27.09 -8.46
C GLU A 542 -14.13 -26.14 -9.54
N LEU A 543 -14.39 -24.88 -9.20
CA LEU A 543 -14.86 -23.85 -10.14
C LEU A 543 -13.74 -23.07 -10.82
N GLU A 544 -12.49 -23.09 -10.33
CA GLU A 544 -11.37 -22.32 -10.92
C GLU A 544 -11.15 -22.61 -12.43
N PRO A 545 -11.17 -23.86 -12.93
CA PRO A 545 -11.04 -24.14 -14.36
C PRO A 545 -12.19 -23.58 -15.20
N LYS A 546 -13.42 -23.56 -14.67
CA LYS A 546 -14.59 -23.00 -15.36
C LYS A 546 -14.54 -21.48 -15.41
N GLN A 547 -14.07 -20.84 -14.34
CA GLN A 547 -13.83 -19.39 -14.31
C GLN A 547 -12.73 -18.98 -15.31
N ALA A 548 -11.69 -19.80 -15.44
CA ALA A 548 -10.60 -19.59 -16.38
C ALA A 548 -11.05 -19.69 -17.86
N ASP A 549 -11.76 -20.75 -18.25
CA ASP A 549 -12.32 -20.92 -19.60
C ASP A 549 -13.25 -19.77 -19.97
N LEU A 550 -14.19 -19.47 -19.08
CA LEU A 550 -15.17 -18.41 -19.28
C LEU A 550 -14.51 -17.04 -19.50
N MET A 551 -13.49 -16.68 -18.69
CA MET A 551 -12.77 -15.42 -18.90
C MET A 551 -12.06 -15.42 -20.26
N LYS A 552 -11.41 -16.53 -20.64
CA LYS A 552 -10.73 -16.63 -21.93
C LYS A 552 -11.73 -16.37 -23.07
N ARG A 553 -12.89 -17.02 -23.04
CA ARG A 553 -13.98 -16.83 -24.02
C ARG A 553 -14.52 -15.40 -24.04
N VAL A 554 -14.60 -14.74 -22.89
CA VAL A 554 -15.00 -13.31 -22.79
C VAL A 554 -13.95 -12.42 -23.45
N CYS A 555 -12.66 -12.59 -23.13
CA CYS A 555 -11.58 -11.77 -23.69
C CYS A 555 -11.33 -11.99 -25.19
N ASP A 556 -11.54 -13.22 -25.68
CA ASP A 556 -11.43 -13.56 -27.11
C ASP A 556 -12.67 -13.13 -27.91
N GLY A 557 -13.78 -12.81 -27.23
CA GLY A 557 -15.07 -12.46 -27.83
C GLY A 557 -15.25 -10.96 -28.07
N PRO A 558 -16.39 -10.54 -28.66
CA PRO A 558 -16.72 -9.14 -28.83
C PRO A 558 -16.99 -8.49 -27.46
N LEU A 559 -16.34 -7.36 -27.19
CA LEU A 559 -16.48 -6.61 -25.95
C LEU A 559 -17.28 -5.31 -26.15
N ILE A 560 -18.00 -4.90 -25.10
CA ILE A 560 -18.61 -3.57 -24.97
C ILE A 560 -17.50 -2.60 -24.52
N PRO A 561 -17.11 -1.59 -25.33
CA PRO A 561 -16.07 -0.65 -24.96
C PRO A 561 -16.59 0.35 -23.91
N ALA A 562 -15.70 0.84 -23.03
CA ALA A 562 -16.04 1.79 -21.97
C ALA A 562 -16.83 3.02 -22.47
N SER A 563 -16.51 3.53 -23.67
CA SER A 563 -17.18 4.67 -24.29
C SER A 563 -18.67 4.47 -24.62
N LYS A 564 -19.20 3.23 -24.53
CA LYS A 564 -20.63 2.91 -24.70
C LYS A 564 -21.42 2.90 -23.40
N LEU A 565 -20.76 3.03 -22.24
CA LEU A 565 -21.40 3.06 -20.92
C LEU A 565 -21.45 4.46 -20.29
N THR A 566 -20.71 5.41 -20.86
CA THR A 566 -20.61 6.81 -20.40
C THR A 566 -21.58 7.77 -21.11
N ALA A 567 -22.68 7.26 -21.67
CA ALA A 567 -23.71 8.01 -22.40
C ALA A 567 -25.10 7.75 -21.82
#